data_AF-A0A7J6P071-F1
#
_entry.id   AF-A0A7J6P071-F1
#
_cell.length_a   1.000
_cell.length_b   1.000
_cell.length_c   1.000
_cell.angle_alpha   90.00
_cell.angle_beta   90.00
_cell.angle_gamma   90.00
#
_symmetry.space_group_name_H-M   'P 1'
#
loop_
_entity.id
_entity.type
_entity.pdbx_description
1 polymer ?
#
loop_
_entity_poly.entity_id
_entity_poly.type
_entity_poly.pdbx_seq_one_letter_code
_entity_poly.pdbx_strand_id
1 'polypeptide(L)'
;MAIALSHLYQHARRWVAPEFQVYIARIILLVPIYCLCAWASVLHPEKRYALALVRDAYEAYALYMFMVLNVNYLGGSRRLLLHFDHGHRVSWLWPLSWFMPKPLPIDERLLWILRTGCIQFVVSWRSAAGI
;
A
#
# COMPACT_ATOMS: atom_id res chain seq x y z
N MET A 1 15.36 -11.67 5.37
CA MET A 1 16.17 -10.50 4.96
C MET A 1 16.96 -10.75 3.67
N ALA A 2 17.78 -11.81 3.59
CA ALA A 2 18.62 -12.09 2.42
C ALA A 2 17.86 -12.19 1.08
N ILE A 3 16.68 -12.84 1.06
CA ILE A 3 15.84 -12.97 -0.14
C ILE A 3 15.27 -11.61 -0.58
N ALA A 4 14.80 -10.79 0.36
CA ALA A 4 14.30 -9.45 0.03
C ALA A 4 15.42 -8.54 -0.51
N LEU A 5 16.62 -8.65 0.07
CA LEU A 5 17.80 -7.91 -0.38
C LEU A 5 18.28 -8.37 -1.77
N SER A 6 18.23 -9.67 -2.07
CA SER A 6 18.61 -10.17 -3.39
C SER A 6 17.62 -9.73 -4.48
N HIS A 7 16.31 -9.75 -4.20
CA HIS A 7 15.29 -9.22 -5.10
C HIS A 7 15.46 -7.72 -5.32
N LEU A 8 15.70 -6.93 -4.26
CA LEU A 8 15.96 -5.50 -4.36
C LEU A 8 17.21 -5.23 -5.21
N TYR A 9 18.29 -6.00 -5.00
CA TYR A 9 19.54 -5.88 -5.73
C TYR A 9 19.38 -6.18 -7.22
N GLN A 10 18.64 -7.24 -7.57
CA GLN A 10 18.35 -7.58 -8.96
C GLN A 10 17.48 -6.52 -9.64
N HIS A 11 16.46 -6.00 -8.94
CA HIS A 11 15.62 -4.92 -9.44
C HIS A 11 16.41 -3.62 -9.65
N ALA A 12 17.32 -3.30 -8.72
CA ALA A 12 18.21 -2.13 -8.83
C ALA A 12 19.24 -2.27 -9.97
N ARG A 13 19.72 -3.49 -10.26
CA ARG A 13 20.67 -3.75 -11.36
C ARG A 13 20.05 -3.64 -12.74
N ARG A 14 18.74 -3.85 -12.89
CA ARG A 14 18.05 -3.78 -14.19
C ARG A 14 17.03 -2.64 -14.16
N TRP A 15 17.52 -1.41 -14.12
CA TRP A 15 16.73 -0.19 -14.19
C TRP A 15 16.22 0.08 -15.61
N VAL A 16 15.13 -0.57 -15.99
CA VAL A 16 14.51 -0.43 -17.32
C VAL A 16 13.30 0.52 -17.27
N ALA A 17 12.63 0.64 -16.12
CA ALA A 17 11.46 1.49 -15.96
C ALA A 17 11.46 2.16 -14.58
N PRO A 18 12.26 3.24 -14.39
CA PRO A 18 12.51 3.83 -13.08
C PRO A 18 11.24 4.35 -12.40
N GLU A 19 10.23 4.76 -13.17
CA GLU A 19 8.94 5.24 -12.64
C GLU A 19 8.22 4.17 -11.82
N PHE A 20 8.22 2.90 -12.24
CA PHE A 20 7.54 1.82 -11.52
C PHE A 20 8.45 1.19 -10.45
N GLN A 21 9.73 1.04 -10.77
CA GLN A 21 10.68 0.31 -9.92
C GLN A 21 10.96 1.03 -8.60
N VAL A 22 10.90 2.36 -8.56
CA VAL A 22 11.06 3.13 -7.31
C VAL A 22 9.94 2.82 -6.31
N TYR A 23 8.69 2.66 -6.77
CA TYR A 23 7.58 2.28 -5.89
C TYR A 23 7.73 0.83 -5.40
N ILE A 24 8.12 -0.10 -6.28
CA ILE A 24 8.36 -1.51 -5.93
C ILE A 24 9.49 -1.62 -4.90
N ALA A 25 10.58 -0.89 -5.10
CA ALA A 25 11.70 -0.86 -4.16
C ALA A 25 11.26 -0.39 -2.76
N ARG A 26 10.43 0.65 -2.68
CA ARG A 26 9.88 1.15 -1.40
C ARG A 26 9.04 0.11 -0.67
N ILE A 27 8.28 -0.72 -1.40
CA ILE A 27 7.48 -1.82 -0.84
C ILE A 27 8.38 -2.97 -0.36
N ILE A 28 9.38 -3.38 -1.16
CA ILE A 28 10.31 -4.45 -0.77
C ILE A 28 11.12 -4.04 0.48
N LEU A 29 11.43 -2.75 0.64
CA LEU A 29 12.10 -2.20 1.82
C LEU A 29 11.30 -2.35 3.13
N LEU A 30 10.01 -2.71 3.08
CA LEU A 30 9.20 -3.01 4.26
C LEU A 30 9.82 -4.13 5.11
N VAL A 31 10.24 -5.23 4.47
CA VAL A 31 10.81 -6.39 5.17
C VAL A 31 12.07 -6.06 5.98
N PRO A 32 13.12 -5.42 5.42
CA PRO A 32 14.31 -5.07 6.20
C PRO A 32 14.03 -4.02 7.28
N ILE A 33 13.15 -3.05 7.04
CA ILE A 33 12.78 -2.05 8.06
C ILE A 33 12.08 -2.74 9.25
N TYR A 34 11.17 -3.67 9.00
CA TYR A 34 10.52 -4.45 10.05
C TYR A 34 11.53 -5.27 10.86
N CYS A 35 12.50 -5.91 10.20
CA CYS A 35 13.56 -6.64 10.89
C CYS A 35 14.40 -5.72 11.80
N LEU A 36 14.77 -4.52 11.31
CA LEU A 36 15.54 -3.55 12.08
C LEU A 36 14.76 -3.01 13.28
N CYS A 37 13.48 -2.65 13.10
CA CYS A 37 12.62 -2.20 14.19
C CYS A 37 12.39 -3.30 15.23
N ALA A 38 12.20 -4.55 14.81
CA ALA A 38 12.06 -5.69 15.71
C ALA A 38 13.34 -5.93 16.54
N TRP A 39 14.51 -5.87 15.89
CA TRP A 39 15.79 -6.00 16.58
C TRP A 39 16.03 -4.84 17.57
N ALA A 40 15.78 -3.60 17.15
CA ALA A 40 15.89 -2.41 18.00
C ALA A 40 14.92 -2.46 19.20
N SER A 41 13.73 -3.04 19.02
CA SER A 41 12.75 -3.20 20.11
C SER A 41 13.21 -4.21 21.17
N VAL A 42 14.06 -5.17 20.81
CA VAL A 42 14.65 -6.13 21.76
C VAL A 42 15.79 -5.47 22.55
N LEU A 43 16.60 -4.62 21.91
CA LEU A 43 17.69 -3.89 22.59
C LEU A 43 17.17 -2.78 23.52
N HIS A 44 16.12 -2.07 23.13
CA HIS A 44 15.59 -0.92 23.86
C HIS A 44 14.10 -1.06 24.14
N PRO A 45 13.72 -1.83 25.17
CA PRO A 45 12.31 -2.06 25.51
C PRO A 45 11.54 -0.78 25.85
N GLU A 46 12.22 0.25 26.39
CA GLU A 46 11.60 1.55 26.66
C GLU A 46 11.10 2.28 25.40
N LYS A 47 11.73 2.02 24.25
CA LYS A 47 11.37 2.66 22.96
C LYS A 47 10.44 1.79 22.12
N ARG A 48 9.98 0.65 22.64
CA ARG A 48 9.15 -0.33 21.93
C ARG A 48 7.90 0.29 21.30
N TYR A 49 7.23 1.19 22.02
CA TYR A 49 6.02 1.85 21.52
C TYR A 49 6.30 2.83 20.37
N ALA A 50 7.40 3.59 20.47
CA ALA A 50 7.82 4.50 19.40
C ALA A 50 8.22 3.72 18.13
N LEU A 51 8.93 2.60 18.28
CA LEU A 51 9.31 1.73 17.15
C LEU A 51 8.09 1.06 16.51
N ALA A 52 7.09 0.68 17.30
CA ALA A 52 5.82 0.18 16.78
C ALA A 52 5.08 1.27 15.97
N LEU A 53 5.01 2.51 16.47
CA LEU A 53 4.41 3.63 15.74
C LEU A 53 5.09 3.87 14.38
N VAL A 54 6.41 3.86 14.34
CA VAL A 54 7.18 4.03 13.09
C VAL A 54 6.87 2.91 12.09
N ARG A 55 6.81 1.67 12.57
CA ARG A 55 6.46 0.51 11.75
C ARG A 55 5.05 0.65 11.16
N ASP A 56 4.08 0.96 12.00
CA ASP A 56 2.69 1.12 11.58
C ASP A 56 2.57 2.28 10.56
N ALA A 57 3.24 3.41 10.78
CA ALA A 57 3.26 4.53 9.83
C ALA A 57 3.90 4.16 8.48
N TYR A 58 4.98 3.37 8.49
CA TYR A 58 5.62 2.88 7.26
C TYR A 58 4.71 1.91 6.50
N GLU A 59 3.87 1.14 7.18
CA GLU A 59 2.89 0.24 6.57
C GLU A 59 1.86 1.02 5.72
N ALA A 60 1.28 2.10 6.27
CA ALA A 60 0.40 2.99 5.49
C ALA A 60 1.11 3.58 4.27
N TYR A 61 2.36 4.02 4.46
CA TYR A 61 3.14 4.60 3.39
C TYR A 61 3.39 3.59 2.25
N ALA A 62 3.75 2.35 2.59
CA ALA A 62 3.94 1.28 1.62
C ALA A 62 2.64 0.94 0.87
N LEU A 63 1.51 0.88 1.59
CA LEU A 63 0.17 0.69 1.01
C LEU A 63 -0.20 1.80 0.03
N TYR A 64 0.06 3.06 0.40
CA TYR A 64 -0.17 4.20 -0.49
C TYR A 64 0.67 4.10 -1.76
N MET A 65 1.96 3.77 -1.63
CA MET A 65 2.85 3.59 -2.78
C MET A 65 2.43 2.43 -3.68
N PHE A 66 1.91 1.34 -3.09
CA PHE A 66 1.32 0.23 -3.84
C PHE A 66 0.08 0.65 -4.61
N MET A 67 -0.82 1.44 -4.01
CA MET A 67 -2.00 1.96 -4.69
C MET A 67 -1.60 2.83 -5.90
N VAL A 68 -0.65 3.74 -5.72
CA VAL A 68 -0.13 4.60 -6.80
C VAL A 68 0.50 3.77 -7.92
N LEU A 69 1.27 2.74 -7.56
CA LEU A 69 1.87 1.81 -8.52
C LEU A 69 0.81 1.13 -9.40
N ASN A 70 -0.27 0.61 -8.79
CA ASN A 70 -1.36 -0.02 -9.53
C ASN A 70 -2.01 0.98 -10.51
N VAL A 71 -2.34 2.19 -10.05
CA VAL A 71 -2.92 3.23 -10.92
C VAL A 71 -2.01 3.56 -12.10
N ASN A 72 -0.69 3.61 -11.89
CA ASN A 72 0.26 3.83 -12.98
C ASN A 72 0.33 2.64 -13.95
N TYR A 73 0.28 1.39 -13.45
CA TYR A 73 0.25 0.20 -14.31
C TYR A 73 -0.99 0.14 -15.21
N LEU A 74 -2.13 0.65 -14.72
CA LEU A 74 -3.37 0.78 -15.49
C LEU A 74 -3.35 1.95 -16.50
N GLY A 75 -2.22 2.66 -16.66
CA GLY A 75 -2.07 3.75 -17.61
C GLY A 75 -2.37 5.14 -17.04
N GLY A 76 -2.40 5.27 -15.71
CA GLY A 76 -2.58 6.54 -15.00
C GLY A 76 -4.05 6.87 -14.69
N SER A 77 -4.26 7.90 -13.86
CA SER A 77 -5.58 8.24 -13.31
C SER A 77 -6.63 8.49 -14.39
N ARG A 78 -6.26 9.18 -15.47
CA ARG A 78 -7.16 9.57 -16.56
C ARG A 78 -7.58 8.40 -17.45
N ARG A 79 -6.67 7.49 -17.78
CA ARG A 79 -7.01 6.27 -18.53
C ARG A 79 -7.84 5.31 -17.69
N LEU A 80 -7.56 5.26 -16.39
CA LEU A 80 -8.35 4.50 -15.43
C LEU A 80 -9.82 4.98 -15.40
N LEU A 81 -10.02 6.30 -15.25
CA LEU A 81 -11.36 6.91 -15.29
C LEU A 81 -12.09 6.60 -16.60
N LEU A 82 -11.42 6.77 -17.74
CA LEU A 82 -11.99 6.46 -19.06
C LEU A 82 -12.33 4.97 -19.24
N HIS A 83 -11.48 4.08 -18.73
CA HIS A 83 -11.70 2.63 -18.79
C HIS A 83 -12.95 2.20 -18.00
N PHE A 84 -13.22 2.86 -16.86
CA PHE A 84 -14.40 2.59 -16.05
C PHE A 84 -15.66 3.29 -16.57
N ASP A 85 -15.52 4.44 -17.23
CA ASP A 85 -16.62 5.16 -17.87
C ASP A 85 -17.15 4.41 -19.11
N HIS A 86 -16.28 3.72 -19.86
CA HIS A 86 -16.64 2.93 -21.04
C HIS A 86 -17.28 1.54 -20.76
N GLY A 87 -17.69 1.26 -19.52
CA GLY A 87 -18.63 0.16 -19.24
C GLY A 87 -18.07 -1.09 -18.57
N HIS A 88 -16.79 -1.13 -18.19
CA HIS A 88 -16.26 -2.21 -17.35
C HIS A 88 -16.50 -1.93 -15.86
N ARG A 89 -17.77 -1.97 -15.43
CA ARG A 89 -18.10 -1.90 -14.00
C ARG A 89 -17.67 -3.19 -13.33
N VAL A 90 -16.70 -3.13 -12.43
CA VAL A 90 -16.25 -4.30 -11.66
C VAL A 90 -17.41 -4.73 -10.76
N SER A 91 -17.93 -5.94 -10.97
CA SER A 91 -18.89 -6.50 -10.03
C SER A 91 -18.18 -6.83 -8.72
N TRP A 92 -18.91 -6.71 -7.62
CA TRP A 92 -18.38 -7.00 -6.30
C TRP A 92 -17.92 -8.46 -6.21
N LEU A 93 -16.78 -8.66 -5.54
CA LEU A 93 -16.35 -10.00 -5.14
C LEU A 93 -17.39 -10.62 -4.21
N TRP A 94 -17.67 -11.91 -4.40
CA TRP A 94 -18.53 -12.69 -3.52
C TRP A 94 -17.88 -12.75 -2.12
N PRO A 95 -18.60 -12.55 -0.99
CA PRO A 95 -20.06 -12.41 -0.79
C PRO A 95 -20.57 -10.97 -0.66
N LEU A 96 -19.70 -9.97 -0.86
CA LEU A 96 -20.02 -8.54 -0.66
C LEU A 96 -21.08 -8.01 -1.65
N SER A 97 -21.26 -8.70 -2.77
CA SER A 97 -22.31 -8.44 -3.76
C SER A 97 -23.73 -8.47 -3.19
N TRP A 98 -23.94 -9.12 -2.04
CA TRP A 98 -25.27 -9.25 -1.45
C TRP A 98 -25.68 -8.02 -0.62
N PHE A 99 -24.70 -7.33 -0.03
CA PHE A 99 -24.94 -6.15 0.80
C PHE A 99 -24.89 -4.84 -0.01
N MET A 100 -24.10 -4.78 -1.08
CA MET A 100 -24.00 -3.61 -1.95
C MET A 100 -24.23 -4.00 -3.42
N PRO A 101 -25.47 -3.86 -3.94
CA PRO A 101 -25.77 -4.26 -5.32
C PRO A 101 -25.35 -3.22 -6.38
N LYS A 102 -25.07 -1.96 -5.99
CA LYS A 102 -24.62 -0.92 -6.94
C LYS A 102 -23.09 -0.96 -7.07
N PRO A 103 -22.53 -1.13 -8.29
CA PRO A 103 -21.09 -0.99 -8.50
C PRO A 103 -20.67 0.47 -8.22
N LEU A 104 -19.57 0.66 -7.48
CA LEU A 104 -19.08 2.02 -7.21
C LEU A 104 -18.72 2.73 -8.52
N PRO A 105 -19.18 3.98 -8.71
CA PRO A 105 -18.62 4.83 -9.75
C PRO A 105 -17.16 5.12 -9.38
N ILE A 106 -16.23 4.74 -10.27
CA ILE A 106 -14.81 5.02 -10.07
C ILE A 106 -14.56 6.46 -10.53
N ASP A 107 -14.88 7.39 -9.65
CA ASP A 107 -14.68 8.83 -9.82
C ASP A 107 -13.34 9.28 -9.24
N GLU A 108 -12.88 10.48 -9.62
CA GLU A 108 -11.70 11.12 -9.00
C GLU A 108 -11.85 11.24 -7.48
N ARG A 109 -13.08 11.46 -7.00
CA ARG A 109 -13.42 11.45 -5.57
C ARG A 109 -13.19 10.09 -4.93
N LEU A 110 -13.53 8.99 -5.60
CA LEU A 110 -13.28 7.65 -5.05
C LEU A 110 -11.79 7.37 -4.96
N LEU A 111 -11.02 7.75 -5.97
CA LEU A 111 -9.55 7.62 -5.94
C LEU A 111 -8.93 8.46 -4.81
N TRP A 112 -9.47 9.66 -4.58
CA TRP A 112 -9.06 10.48 -3.44
C TRP A 112 -9.43 9.83 -2.11
N ILE A 113 -10.66 9.31 -1.96
CA ILE A 113 -11.12 8.60 -0.76
C ILE A 113 -10.26 7.35 -0.50
N LEU A 114 -9.89 6.59 -1.54
CA LEU A 114 -9.04 5.42 -1.41
C LEU A 114 -7.62 5.81 -0.96
N ARG A 115 -7.06 6.88 -1.51
CA ARG A 115 -5.76 7.42 -1.07
C ARG A 115 -5.80 7.86 0.39
N THR A 116 -6.84 8.57 0.77
CA THR A 116 -7.05 9.04 2.15
C THR A 116 -7.40 7.87 3.09
N GLY A 117 -8.09 6.85 2.59
CA GLY A 117 -8.48 5.64 3.31
C GLY A 117 -7.30 4.72 3.61
N CYS A 118 -6.34 4.59 2.67
CA CYS A 118 -5.07 3.91 2.93
C CYS A 118 -4.27 4.56 4.07
N ILE A 119 -4.38 5.89 4.21
CA ILE A 119 -3.76 6.63 5.31
C ILE A 119 -4.55 6.41 6.61
N GLN A 120 -5.90 6.39 6.54
CA GLN A 120 -6.77 6.12 7.70
C GLN A 120 -6.67 4.68 8.23
N PHE A 121 -6.28 3.70 7.41
CA PHE A 121 -6.12 2.31 7.83
C PHE A 121 -5.16 2.17 9.03
N VAL A 122 -4.08 2.97 9.07
CA VAL A 122 -3.12 2.99 10.19
C VAL A 122 -3.72 3.58 11.47
N VAL A 123 -4.68 4.50 11.35
CA VAL A 123 -5.37 5.09 12.50
C VAL A 123 -6.46 4.14 13.02
N SER A 124 -7.21 3.49 12.12
CA SER A 124 -8.32 2.60 12.47
C SER A 124 -7.85 1.29 13.12
N TRP A 125 -6.69 0.74 12.73
CA TRP A 125 -6.16 -0.48 13.33
C TRP A 125 -5.84 -0.29 14.83
N ARG A 126 -5.31 0.87 15.20
CA ARG A 126 -5.01 1.20 16.61
C ARG A 126 -6.28 1.35 17.45
N SER A 127 -7.33 1.97 16.91
CA SER A 127 -8.61 2.13 17.62
C SER A 127 -9.32 0.80 17.88
N ALA A 128 -9.09 -0.24 17.06
CA ALA A 128 -9.68 -1.57 17.25
C ALA A 128 -8.84 -2.46 18.18
N ALA A 129 -7.55 -2.14 18.38
CA ALA A 129 -6.62 -2.92 19.19
C ALA A 129 -6.71 -2.64 20.71
N GLY A 130 -7.55 -1.70 21.15
CA GLY A 130 -7.87 -1.49 22.57
C GLY A 130 -6.67 -1.10 23.44
N ILE A 131 -5.79 -0.24 22.93
CA ILE A 131 -4.73 0.46 23.69
C ILE A 131 -4.81 1.96 23.40
#